data_AF-A0A4Y2NU30-F1
#
_entry.id   AF-A0A4Y2NU30-F1
#
_cell.length_a   1.000
_cell.length_b   1.000
_cell.length_c   1.000
_cell.angle_alpha   90.00
_cell.angle_beta   90.00
_cell.angle_gamma   90.00
#
_symmetry.space_group_name_H-M   'P 1'
#
loop_
_entity.id
_entity.type
_entity.pdbx_description
1 polymer ?
#
loop_
_entity_poly.entity_id
_entity_poly.type
_entity_poly.pdbx_seq_one_letter_code
_entity_poly.pdbx_strand_id
1 'polypeptide(L)'
;MRFETREISIPPPPEEELKTEHTLRLSRRALLDIRIGDIHGRVCADTTATRSIAGELMFNLLRERGVDFQKMEVTITLADGSRTIM
;
A
#
# COMPACT_ATOMS: atom_id res chain seq x y z
N MET A 1 12.27 -29.32 -37.30
CA MET A 1 13.29 -28.87 -36.34
C MET A 1 12.72 -29.05 -34.94
N ARG A 2 13.44 -29.70 -34.01
CA ARG A 2 13.04 -29.81 -32.59
C ARG A 2 13.70 -28.64 -31.85
N PHE A 3 12.91 -27.88 -31.09
CA PHE A 3 13.45 -26.86 -30.18
C PHE A 3 13.62 -27.50 -28.81
N GLU A 4 14.86 -27.55 -28.31
CA GLU A 4 15.12 -27.91 -26.91
C GLU A 4 15.20 -26.64 -26.07
N THR A 5 14.42 -26.61 -24.99
CA THR A 5 14.44 -25.53 -24.02
C THR A 5 15.69 -25.66 -23.15
N ARG A 6 16.67 -24.79 -23.36
CA ARG A 6 17.78 -24.65 -22.41
C ARG A 6 17.34 -23.73 -21.29
N GLU A 7 17.25 -24.25 -20.08
CA GLU A 7 17.04 -23.46 -18.87
C GLU A 7 18.32 -22.67 -18.60
N ILE A 8 18.22 -21.33 -18.64
CA ILE A 8 19.32 -20.43 -18.33
C ILE A 8 19.12 -20.02 -16.88
N SER A 9 19.96 -20.51 -15.98
CA SER A 9 19.96 -20.12 -14.57
C SER A 9 20.50 -18.70 -14.45
N ILE A 10 19.60 -17.75 -14.25
CA ILE A 10 19.94 -16.36 -13.94
C ILE A 10 20.32 -16.33 -12.45
N PRO A 11 21.52 -15.84 -12.08
CA PRO A 11 21.89 -15.72 -10.68
C PRO A 11 20.94 -14.74 -9.96
N PRO A 12 20.62 -14.98 -8.68
CA PRO A 12 19.82 -14.04 -7.92
C PRO A 12 20.54 -12.68 -7.86
N PRO A 13 19.80 -11.56 -8.02
CA PRO A 13 20.40 -10.24 -7.95
C PRO A 13 21.08 -10.03 -6.58
N PRO A 14 22.19 -9.28 -6.53
CA PRO A 14 22.87 -8.98 -5.27
C PRO A 14 21.92 -8.31 -4.29
N GLU A 15 22.01 -8.65 -3.00
CA GLU A 15 21.12 -8.14 -1.93
C GLU A 15 21.06 -6.60 -1.83
N GLU A 16 22.07 -5.90 -2.39
CA GLU A 16 22.10 -4.44 -2.53
C GLU A 16 21.10 -3.89 -3.56
N GLU A 17 20.80 -4.65 -4.64
CA GLU A 17 19.74 -4.31 -5.60
C GLU A 17 18.36 -4.39 -4.95
N LEU A 18 18.13 -5.35 -4.05
CA LEU A 18 16.85 -5.44 -3.31
C LEU A 18 16.62 -4.25 -2.38
N LYS A 19 17.69 -3.73 -1.72
CA LYS A 19 17.61 -2.53 -0.87
C LYS A 19 17.40 -1.27 -1.69
N THR A 20 18.09 -1.13 -2.81
CA THR A 20 17.94 0.03 -3.69
C THR A 20 16.62 0.00 -4.44
N GLU A 21 16.10 -1.15 -4.86
CA GLU A 21 14.80 -1.27 -5.52
C GLU A 21 13.64 -0.95 -4.57
N HIS A 22 13.68 -1.44 -3.31
CA HIS A 22 12.70 -1.04 -2.29
C HIS A 22 12.77 0.47 -1.96
N THR A 23 13.98 1.05 -1.96
CA THR A 23 14.20 2.48 -1.68
C THR A 23 13.86 3.37 -2.89
N LEU A 24 14.07 2.89 -4.11
CA LEU A 24 13.75 3.55 -5.39
C LEU A 24 12.25 3.41 -5.73
N ARG A 25 11.57 2.31 -5.34
CA ARG A 25 10.10 2.20 -5.42
C ARG A 25 9.40 3.21 -4.54
N LEU A 26 9.98 3.54 -3.39
CA LEU A 26 9.47 4.60 -2.52
C LEU A 26 9.66 6.00 -3.14
N SER A 27 10.61 6.17 -4.07
CA SER A 27 10.94 7.45 -4.72
C SER A 27 9.96 7.86 -5.85
N ARG A 28 9.02 7.02 -6.27
CA ARG A 28 7.96 7.37 -7.25
C ARG A 28 6.55 7.22 -6.70
N ARG A 29 6.33 7.47 -5.40
CA ARG A 29 4.95 7.65 -4.91
C ARG A 29 4.43 8.98 -5.48
N ALA A 30 3.52 8.91 -6.44
CA ALA A 30 2.83 10.10 -6.92
C ALA A 30 2.02 10.66 -5.76
N LEU A 31 2.54 11.72 -5.12
CA LEU A 31 1.88 12.38 -4.03
C LEU A 31 0.81 13.31 -4.59
N LEU A 32 -0.41 13.22 -4.05
CA LEU A 32 -1.53 14.06 -4.41
C LEU A 32 -1.93 14.90 -3.20
N ASP A 33 -2.15 16.19 -3.43
CA ASP A 33 -2.84 17.03 -2.48
C ASP A 33 -4.34 16.78 -2.63
N ILE A 34 -5.00 16.42 -1.52
CA ILE A 34 -6.43 16.13 -1.48
C ILE A 34 -7.12 16.99 -0.44
N ARG A 35 -8.44 17.12 -0.59
CA ARG A 35 -9.32 17.77 0.36
C ARG A 35 -10.48 16.84 0.70
N ILE A 36 -10.69 16.59 1.99
CA ILE A 36 -11.83 15.84 2.52
C ILE A 36 -12.59 16.77 3.45
N GLY A 37 -13.79 17.22 3.04
CA GLY A 37 -14.47 18.32 3.74
C GLY A 37 -13.66 19.60 3.66
N ASP A 38 -13.26 20.18 4.79
CA ASP A 38 -12.33 21.31 4.93
C ASP A 38 -10.90 20.88 5.31
N ILE A 39 -10.65 19.58 5.50
CA ILE A 39 -9.31 19.06 5.82
C ILE A 39 -8.49 18.95 4.55
N HIS A 40 -7.28 19.48 4.59
CA HIS A 40 -6.29 19.34 3.54
C HIS A 40 -5.21 18.34 3.97
N GLY A 41 -4.73 17.53 3.03
CA GLY A 41 -3.68 16.57 3.29
C GLY A 41 -3.02 16.09 2.01
N ARG A 42 -1.88 15.43 2.17
CA ARG A 42 -1.14 14.82 1.08
C ARG A 42 -1.19 13.30 1.19
N VAL A 43 -1.48 12.62 0.10
CA VAL A 43 -1.63 11.15 0.03
C VAL A 43 -0.77 10.56 -1.07
N CYS A 44 -0.52 9.26 -0.99
CA CYS A 44 0.08 8.50 -2.09
C CYS A 44 -1.00 8.00 -3.04
N ALA A 45 -0.84 8.24 -4.34
CA ALA A 45 -1.63 7.57 -5.37
C ALA A 45 -1.12 6.13 -5.53
N ASP A 46 -1.81 5.18 -4.91
CA ASP A 46 -1.59 3.76 -5.08
C ASP A 46 -2.65 3.18 -6.02
N THR A 47 -2.30 3.00 -7.29
CA THR A 47 -3.23 2.48 -8.32
C THR A 47 -3.62 1.02 -8.10
N THR A 48 -2.93 0.31 -7.18
CA THR A 48 -3.20 -1.09 -6.87
C THR A 48 -4.05 -1.26 -5.61
N ALA A 49 -4.26 -0.19 -4.84
CA ALA A 49 -5.12 -0.22 -3.67
C ALA A 49 -6.60 -0.17 -4.08
N THR A 50 -7.39 -1.15 -3.62
CA THR A 50 -8.85 -1.16 -3.83
C THR A 50 -9.60 -0.32 -2.80
N ARG A 51 -8.92 0.16 -1.75
CA ARG A 51 -9.47 0.98 -0.68
C ARG A 51 -8.44 2.01 -0.24
N SER A 52 -8.91 3.22 0.06
CA SER A 52 -8.07 4.27 0.66
C SER A 52 -7.79 3.95 2.13
N ILE A 53 -6.57 4.22 2.58
CA ILE A 53 -6.16 4.07 3.99
C ILE A 53 -5.77 5.43 4.54
N ALA A 54 -6.30 5.77 5.70
CA ALA A 54 -5.98 7.00 6.43
C ALA A 54 -5.47 6.64 7.83
N GLY A 55 -4.56 7.45 8.36
CA GLY A 55 -4.09 7.30 9.73
C GLY A 55 -5.08 7.83 10.77
N GLU A 56 -4.81 7.53 12.04
CA GLU A 56 -5.65 7.92 13.18
C GLU A 56 -5.89 9.43 13.27
N LEU A 57 -4.90 10.26 12.91
CA LEU A 57 -5.05 11.72 12.89
C LEU A 57 -6.20 12.17 11.98
N MET A 58 -6.27 11.63 10.76
CA MET A 58 -7.33 11.96 9.81
C MET A 58 -8.69 11.46 10.31
N PHE A 59 -8.73 10.25 10.88
CA PHE A 59 -9.94 9.70 11.48
C PHE A 59 -10.49 10.61 12.60
N ASN A 60 -9.63 11.03 13.54
CA ASN A 60 -10.04 11.91 14.64
C ASN A 60 -10.50 13.28 14.13
N LEU A 61 -9.79 13.89 13.18
CA LEU A 61 -10.16 15.18 12.59
C LEU A 61 -11.51 15.14 11.87
N LEU A 62 -11.84 14.04 11.20
CA LEU A 62 -13.13 13.85 10.54
C LEU A 62 -14.24 13.63 11.57
N ARG A 63 -13.98 12.83 12.62
CA ARG A 63 -14.93 12.62 13.72
C ARG A 63 -15.24 13.92 14.45
N GLU A 64 -14.25 14.76 14.73
CA GLU A 64 -14.43 16.09 15.33
C GLU A 64 -15.31 17.03 14.49
N ARG A 65 -15.35 16.81 13.16
CA ARG A 65 -16.24 17.51 12.23
C ARG A 65 -17.63 16.88 12.12
N GLY A 66 -17.94 15.89 12.96
CA GLY A 66 -19.22 15.20 12.96
C GLY A 66 -19.38 14.19 11.83
N VAL A 67 -18.28 13.70 11.24
CA VAL A 67 -18.37 12.59 10.29
C VAL A 67 -18.60 11.30 11.06
N ASP A 68 -19.74 10.66 10.79
CA ASP A 68 -20.06 9.34 11.33
C ASP A 68 -19.38 8.25 10.50
N PHE A 69 -18.61 7.40 11.19
CA PHE A 69 -17.95 6.25 10.58
C PHE A 69 -18.75 4.98 10.84
N GLN A 70 -19.04 4.24 9.77
CA GLN A 70 -19.55 2.89 9.90
C GLN A 70 -18.43 1.97 10.39
N LYS A 71 -18.65 1.29 11.51
CA LYS A 71 -17.75 0.23 11.98
C LYS A 71 -17.80 -0.93 10.99
N MET A 72 -16.64 -1.39 10.55
CA MET A 72 -16.51 -2.52 9.64
C MET A 72 -15.38 -3.42 10.09
N GLU A 73 -15.67 -4.71 10.27
CA GLU A 73 -14.66 -5.71 10.58
C GLU A 73 -14.08 -6.27 9.30
N VAL A 74 -12.74 -6.34 9.23
CA VAL A 74 -12.03 -6.92 8.10
C VAL A 74 -11.10 -8.01 8.60
N THR A 75 -11.26 -9.22 8.08
CA THR A 75 -10.35 -10.34 8.32
C THR A 75 -9.31 -10.39 7.22
N ILE A 76 -8.04 -10.34 7.61
CA ILE A 76 -6.88 -10.44 6.73
C ILE A 76 -6.18 -11.77 7.01
N THR A 77 -6.11 -12.63 6.01
CA THR A 77 -5.33 -13.88 6.09
C THR A 77 -3.90 -13.60 5.67
N LEU A 78 -2.96 -13.87 6.58
CA LEU A 78 -1.52 -13.73 6.40
C LEU A 78 -0.85 -15.12 6.49
N ALA A 79 0.44 -15.19 6.16
CA ALA A 79 1.20 -16.44 6.25
C ALA A 79 1.32 -16.97 7.69
N ASP A 80 1.24 -16.11 8.69
CA ASP A 80 1.28 -16.44 10.12
C ASP A 80 -0.11 -16.68 10.74
N GLY A 81 -1.19 -16.64 9.93
CA GLY A 81 -2.56 -16.82 10.38
C GLY A 81 -3.49 -15.67 9.99
N SER A 82 -4.70 -15.64 10.54
CA SER A 82 -5.69 -14.58 10.27
C SER A 82 -5.65 -13.48 11.34
N ARG A 83 -5.72 -12.23 10.91
CA ARG A 83 -5.91 -11.07 11.79
C ARG A 83 -7.25 -10.41 11.48
N THR A 84 -8.08 -10.23 12.50
CA THR A 84 -9.30 -9.43 12.40
C THR A 84 -8.99 -8.04 12.93
N ILE A 85 -9.18 -7.03 12.09
CA ILE A 85 -9.09 -5.63 12.46
C ILE A 85 -10.50 -5.02 12.51
N MET A 86 -10.75 -4.21 13.53
CA MET A 86 -12.02 -3.50 13.76
C MET A 86 -11.90 -2.02 13.47
#